data_AF-A0A2D5GWT9-F1
#
_entry.id   AF-A0A2D5GWT9-F1
#
_cell.length_a   1.000
_cell.length_b   1.000
_cell.length_c   1.000
_cell.angle_alpha   90.00
_cell.angle_beta   90.00
_cell.angle_gamma   90.00
#
_symmetry.space_group_name_H-M   'P 1'
#
loop_
_entity.id
_entity.type
_entity.pdbx_description
1 polymer ?
#
loop_
_entity_poly.entity_id
_entity_poly.type
_entity_poly.pdbx_seq_one_letter_code
_entity_poly.pdbx_strand_id
1 'polypeptide(L)'
;DPNNRLLSYFNRRRLEAEIYRDALLAAGNNLDARQEGPSGDIDDPTFQRRGIYATVSRHKLSTFLQSYDFPDPAIHAARRSKTTTPLQQLFVLNSPFVRQQAQQLASRLEGESSEKRVNDVYRLLFSREPTPSEMQIGLKFLENSDSTGESDSQREQIPTFAGKRMKADVKELGDSYSVELWVKNQIPNEQRIITGYFFSRGKDSAAKAAGDHLGIAGKYRPNKAGRLFFYNGDFKRDSLFGSTVIQPGTWNHVVLIRNQKQIAVYLNGSPKPEILGEAEPGYAEGVAELIIAGRSDNFSNFQGQLGAVAVFNRVLSTAEVQKHFAAAKLKQDQLAHADYVASILSSDPLSCWPLRTDNPNLSQAVDITGNKHNGVYEGRQDIDPKQLTNWQRYCLALLCSNEMMYVD
;
A
#
# COMPACT_ATOMS: atom_id res chain seq x y z
N ASP A 1 9.56 -4.53 -50.62
CA ASP A 1 8.11 -4.70 -50.43
C ASP A 1 7.77 -4.34 -48.99
N PRO A 2 7.28 -3.12 -48.71
CA PRO A 2 7.05 -2.63 -47.34
C PRO A 2 6.03 -3.44 -46.54
N ASN A 3 5.11 -4.13 -47.24
CA ASN A 3 4.08 -4.97 -46.63
C ASN A 3 4.53 -6.43 -46.51
N ASN A 4 5.77 -6.74 -46.90
CA ASN A 4 6.35 -8.08 -46.86
C ASN A 4 5.45 -9.16 -47.49
N ARG A 5 4.73 -8.83 -48.56
CA ARG A 5 3.90 -9.75 -49.35
C ARG A 5 4.73 -10.86 -49.98
N LEU A 6 5.99 -10.58 -50.32
CA LEU A 6 6.95 -11.55 -50.84
C LEU A 6 7.64 -12.40 -49.74
N LEU A 7 7.27 -12.22 -48.45
CA LEU A 7 7.75 -13.01 -47.31
C LEU A 7 9.29 -13.07 -47.18
N SER A 8 9.97 -11.97 -47.49
CA SER A 8 11.43 -11.84 -47.41
C SER A 8 11.99 -11.76 -45.98
N TYR A 9 11.13 -11.48 -44.99
CA TYR A 9 11.47 -11.45 -43.56
C TYR A 9 10.28 -11.92 -42.71
N PHE A 10 10.47 -12.12 -41.41
CA PHE A 10 9.35 -12.44 -40.51
C PHE A 10 8.58 -11.15 -40.13
N ASN A 11 7.26 -11.21 -40.15
CA ASN A 11 6.43 -10.06 -39.75
C ASN A 11 6.35 -9.99 -38.23
N ARG A 12 6.85 -8.90 -37.64
CA ARG A 12 6.73 -8.63 -36.20
C ARG A 12 5.32 -8.86 -35.70
N ARG A 13 5.16 -9.67 -34.64
CA ARG A 13 3.86 -9.99 -34.05
C ARG A 13 3.77 -9.40 -32.65
N ARG A 14 2.79 -8.53 -32.44
CA ARG A 14 2.46 -8.03 -31.09
C ARG A 14 1.96 -9.18 -30.21
N LEU A 15 2.51 -9.27 -29.02
CA LEU A 15 2.11 -10.18 -27.96
C LEU A 15 0.68 -9.87 -27.47
N GLU A 16 -0.03 -10.91 -27.11
CA GLU A 16 -1.33 -10.82 -26.44
C GLU A 16 -1.12 -10.54 -24.94
N ALA A 17 -2.14 -10.02 -24.24
CA ALA A 17 -2.02 -9.59 -22.85
C ALA A 17 -1.41 -10.69 -21.95
N GLU A 18 -1.90 -11.91 -22.09
CA GLU A 18 -1.43 -13.06 -21.32
C GLU A 18 0.04 -13.38 -21.60
N ILE A 19 0.44 -13.35 -22.88
CA ILE A 19 1.81 -13.67 -23.30
C ILE A 19 2.77 -12.55 -22.91
N TYR A 20 2.35 -11.30 -23.00
CA TYR A 20 3.14 -10.16 -22.53
C TYR A 20 3.38 -10.26 -21.03
N ARG A 21 2.36 -10.61 -20.24
CA ARG A 21 2.52 -10.89 -18.80
C ARG A 21 3.47 -12.07 -18.54
N ASP A 22 3.34 -13.16 -19.29
CA ASP A 22 4.23 -14.33 -19.19
C ASP A 22 5.69 -13.92 -19.48
N ALA A 23 5.91 -13.08 -20.49
CA ALA A 23 7.24 -12.57 -20.83
C ALA A 23 7.83 -11.69 -19.73
N LEU A 24 7.02 -10.85 -19.07
CA LEU A 24 7.43 -10.04 -17.93
C LEU A 24 7.85 -10.93 -16.73
N LEU A 25 7.10 -11.98 -16.41
CA LEU A 25 7.46 -12.95 -15.36
C LEU A 25 8.72 -13.74 -15.74
N ALA A 26 8.85 -14.14 -17.01
CA ALA A 26 10.02 -14.86 -17.49
C ALA A 26 11.30 -14.01 -17.39
N ALA A 27 11.21 -12.71 -17.69
CA ALA A 27 12.30 -11.76 -17.50
C ALA A 27 12.75 -11.72 -16.03
N GLY A 28 11.79 -11.63 -15.10
CA GLY A 28 12.01 -11.66 -13.65
C GLY A 28 12.38 -13.04 -13.07
N ASN A 29 12.49 -14.09 -13.89
CA ASN A 29 12.79 -15.47 -13.47
C ASN A 29 11.84 -16.04 -12.39
N ASN A 30 10.57 -15.64 -12.42
CA ASN A 30 9.56 -16.09 -11.46
C ASN A 30 8.31 -16.65 -12.15
N LEU A 31 8.38 -16.97 -13.45
CA LEU A 31 7.30 -17.64 -14.16
C LEU A 31 7.18 -19.11 -13.71
N ASP A 32 6.04 -19.46 -13.13
CA ASP A 32 5.67 -20.84 -12.86
C ASP A 32 5.11 -21.52 -14.13
N ALA A 33 5.94 -22.36 -14.73
CA ALA A 33 5.65 -23.09 -15.97
C ALA A 33 4.89 -24.42 -15.74
N ARG A 34 4.53 -24.78 -14.50
CA ARG A 34 3.78 -26.01 -14.21
C ARG A 34 2.50 -26.04 -15.02
N GLN A 35 2.28 -27.16 -15.70
CA GLN A 35 1.03 -27.45 -16.38
C GLN A 35 0.00 -27.95 -15.36
N GLU A 36 -1.29 -27.71 -15.65
CA GLU A 36 -2.45 -28.22 -14.88
C GLU A 36 -2.61 -27.63 -13.47
N GLY A 37 -3.70 -27.94 -12.76
CA GLY A 37 -4.01 -27.37 -11.44
C GLY A 37 -4.89 -26.11 -11.47
N PRO A 38 -5.18 -25.50 -10.31
CA PRO A 38 -6.20 -24.47 -10.19
C PRO A 38 -5.82 -23.16 -10.89
N SER A 39 -6.84 -22.43 -11.33
CA SER A 39 -6.72 -21.05 -11.76
C SER A 39 -6.57 -20.10 -10.56
N GLY A 40 -6.11 -18.87 -10.81
CA GLY A 40 -5.94 -17.86 -9.77
C GLY A 40 -6.22 -16.45 -10.27
N ASP A 41 -6.31 -15.51 -9.33
CA ASP A 41 -6.51 -14.09 -9.65
C ASP A 41 -5.22 -13.47 -10.19
N ILE A 42 -5.27 -12.89 -11.38
CA ILE A 42 -4.12 -12.27 -12.04
C ILE A 42 -3.64 -10.99 -11.35
N ASP A 43 -4.52 -10.35 -10.57
CA ASP A 43 -4.24 -9.15 -9.78
C ASP A 43 -3.64 -9.51 -8.41
N ASP A 44 -3.60 -10.79 -8.01
CA ASP A 44 -2.88 -11.26 -6.84
C ASP A 44 -1.36 -11.15 -7.10
N PRO A 45 -0.59 -10.39 -6.29
CA PRO A 45 0.86 -10.28 -6.45
C PRO A 45 1.63 -11.60 -6.36
N THR A 46 1.04 -12.62 -5.73
CA THR A 46 1.63 -13.96 -5.61
C THR A 46 1.34 -14.85 -6.81
N PHE A 47 0.46 -14.41 -7.72
CA PHE A 47 0.12 -15.14 -8.93
C PHE A 47 1.24 -15.04 -9.98
N GLN A 48 2.01 -16.12 -10.06
CA GLN A 48 3.21 -16.28 -10.89
C GLN A 48 3.02 -17.29 -12.03
N ARG A 49 1.83 -17.87 -12.17
CA ARG A 49 1.54 -18.83 -13.24
C ARG A 49 1.33 -18.13 -14.57
N ARG A 50 1.44 -18.90 -15.66
CA ARG A 50 1.09 -18.42 -17.00
C ARG A 50 -0.31 -17.80 -17.04
N GLY A 51 -0.48 -16.71 -17.78
CA GLY A 51 -1.73 -15.95 -17.89
C GLY A 51 -2.91 -16.78 -18.41
N ILE A 52 -2.66 -17.90 -19.10
CA ILE A 52 -3.70 -18.86 -19.49
C ILE A 52 -4.41 -19.50 -18.29
N TYR A 53 -3.77 -19.53 -17.11
CA TYR A 53 -4.36 -20.02 -15.86
C TYR A 53 -5.02 -18.92 -15.02
N ALA A 54 -5.12 -17.69 -15.54
CA ALA A 54 -5.81 -16.61 -14.85
C ALA A 54 -7.33 -16.84 -14.86
N THR A 55 -7.98 -16.62 -13.72
CA THR A 55 -9.44 -16.60 -13.62
C THR A 55 -9.97 -15.32 -14.29
N VAL A 56 -10.82 -15.49 -15.31
CA VAL A 56 -11.46 -14.36 -16.02
C VAL A 56 -12.86 -14.16 -15.47
N SER A 57 -13.08 -13.04 -14.78
CA SER A 57 -14.41 -12.64 -14.32
C SER A 57 -15.15 -11.82 -15.38
N ARG A 58 -16.42 -12.16 -15.63
CA ARG A 58 -17.30 -11.38 -16.52
C ARG A 58 -17.74 -10.04 -15.94
N HIS A 59 -17.61 -9.85 -14.63
CA HIS A 59 -18.04 -8.64 -13.93
C HIS A 59 -16.88 -7.73 -13.54
N LYS A 60 -15.67 -8.27 -13.44
CA LYS A 60 -14.48 -7.55 -12.98
C LYS A 60 -13.25 -8.10 -13.70
N LEU A 61 -13.02 -7.66 -14.93
CA LEU A 61 -11.79 -7.97 -15.66
C LEU A 61 -10.62 -7.21 -15.03
N SER A 62 -9.44 -7.83 -14.98
CA SER A 62 -8.22 -7.17 -14.50
C SER A 62 -7.90 -5.94 -15.35
N THR A 63 -7.45 -4.88 -14.70
CA THR A 63 -7.04 -3.63 -15.36
C THR A 63 -5.88 -3.89 -16.34
N PHE A 64 -4.98 -4.82 -16.02
CA PHE A 64 -3.88 -5.19 -16.91
C PHE A 64 -4.39 -5.83 -18.19
N LEU A 65 -5.27 -6.84 -18.07
CA LEU A 65 -5.87 -7.53 -19.22
C LEU A 65 -6.65 -6.54 -20.09
N GLN A 66 -7.49 -5.72 -19.48
CA GLN A 66 -8.28 -4.71 -20.18
C GLN A 66 -7.40 -3.71 -20.93
N SER A 67 -6.31 -3.24 -20.30
CA SER A 67 -5.40 -2.28 -20.92
C SER A 67 -4.71 -2.86 -22.15
N TYR A 68 -4.46 -4.16 -22.19
CA TYR A 68 -3.72 -4.84 -23.27
C TYR A 68 -4.59 -5.56 -24.29
N ASP A 69 -5.80 -5.02 -24.53
CA ASP A 69 -6.75 -5.49 -25.53
C ASP A 69 -7.26 -6.93 -25.31
N PHE A 70 -7.31 -7.40 -24.05
CA PHE A 70 -7.98 -8.66 -23.75
C PHE A 70 -9.47 -8.57 -24.12
N PRO A 71 -10.04 -9.55 -24.82
CA PRO A 71 -11.45 -9.52 -25.23
C PRO A 71 -12.40 -9.38 -24.05
N ASP A 72 -13.40 -8.51 -24.17
CA ASP A 72 -14.44 -8.38 -23.15
C ASP A 72 -15.18 -9.72 -22.97
N PRO A 73 -15.09 -10.35 -21.78
CA PRO A 73 -15.67 -11.67 -21.54
C PRO A 73 -17.21 -11.67 -21.48
N ALA A 74 -17.86 -10.50 -21.50
CA ALA A 74 -19.31 -10.36 -21.52
C ALA A 74 -19.91 -10.38 -22.95
N ILE A 75 -19.09 -10.22 -23.99
CA ILE A 75 -19.55 -10.15 -25.39
C ILE A 75 -18.74 -11.09 -26.30
N HIS A 76 -19.23 -11.29 -27.53
CA HIS A 76 -18.52 -12.07 -28.54
C HIS A 76 -17.44 -11.24 -29.24
N ALA A 77 -16.24 -11.80 -29.37
CA ALA A 77 -15.14 -11.22 -30.13
C ALA A 77 -14.63 -12.23 -31.17
N ALA A 78 -14.87 -11.96 -32.46
CA ALA A 78 -14.43 -12.86 -33.54
C ALA A 78 -12.91 -12.83 -33.77
N ARG A 79 -12.26 -11.72 -33.39
CA ARG A 79 -10.80 -11.53 -33.47
C ARG A 79 -10.35 -10.66 -32.29
N ARG A 80 -9.10 -10.85 -31.85
CA ARG A 80 -8.47 -9.98 -30.86
C ARG A 80 -8.03 -8.67 -31.52
N SER A 81 -8.49 -7.55 -30.96
CA SER A 81 -8.01 -6.22 -31.34
C SER A 81 -6.56 -6.04 -30.88
N LYS A 82 -5.80 -5.22 -31.59
CA LYS A 82 -4.41 -4.91 -31.24
C LYS A 82 -4.22 -3.42 -31.33
N THR A 83 -4.02 -2.77 -30.21
CA THR A 83 -3.71 -1.34 -30.13
C THR A 83 -2.36 -1.14 -29.46
N THR A 84 -1.71 -0.04 -29.82
CA THR A 84 -0.50 0.45 -29.15
C THR A 84 -0.73 1.91 -28.86
N THR A 85 -1.11 2.22 -27.62
CA THR A 85 -1.48 3.58 -27.22
C THR A 85 -0.52 4.14 -26.17
N PRO A 86 -0.33 5.48 -26.10
CA PRO A 86 0.44 6.08 -25.01
C PRO A 86 -0.11 5.74 -23.62
N LEU A 87 -1.43 5.53 -23.48
CA LEU A 87 -2.04 5.16 -22.21
C LEU A 87 -1.63 3.75 -21.75
N GLN A 88 -1.50 2.79 -22.67
CA GLN A 88 -0.95 1.46 -22.37
C GLN A 88 0.47 1.57 -21.85
N GLN A 89 1.29 2.42 -22.47
CA GLN A 89 2.67 2.66 -22.03
C GLN A 89 2.75 3.33 -20.66
N LEU A 90 1.93 4.35 -20.45
CA LEU A 90 1.84 5.02 -19.15
C LEU A 90 1.37 4.05 -18.05
N PHE A 91 0.46 3.13 -18.38
CA PHE A 91 0.00 2.11 -17.46
C PHE A 91 1.14 1.19 -17.00
N VAL A 92 1.95 0.63 -17.91
CA VAL A 92 3.06 -0.26 -17.51
C VAL A 92 4.19 0.46 -16.80
N LEU A 93 4.53 1.69 -17.21
CA LEU A 93 5.49 2.53 -16.50
C LEU A 93 5.09 2.76 -15.05
N ASN A 94 3.78 2.89 -14.80
CA ASN A 94 3.22 3.11 -13.46
C ASN A 94 2.76 1.82 -12.77
N SER A 95 2.92 0.65 -13.40
CA SER A 95 2.44 -0.63 -12.88
C SER A 95 3.35 -1.18 -11.78
N PRO A 96 2.81 -1.47 -10.57
CA PRO A 96 3.56 -2.14 -9.52
C PRO A 96 4.15 -3.49 -9.96
N PHE A 97 3.36 -4.25 -10.73
CA PHE A 97 3.76 -5.56 -11.24
C PHE A 97 5.01 -5.47 -12.13
N VAL A 98 5.03 -4.53 -13.09
CA VAL A 98 6.16 -4.37 -14.03
C VAL A 98 7.41 -3.88 -13.30
N ARG A 99 7.24 -2.97 -12.33
CA ARG A 99 8.36 -2.53 -11.47
C ARG A 99 8.96 -3.68 -10.65
N GLN A 100 8.14 -4.57 -10.10
CA GLN A 100 8.61 -5.76 -9.40
C GLN A 100 9.44 -6.65 -10.34
N GLN A 101 8.98 -6.86 -11.58
CA GLN A 101 9.73 -7.64 -12.57
C GLN A 101 11.05 -6.96 -12.96
N ALA A 102 11.08 -5.62 -13.06
CA ALA A 102 12.30 -4.86 -13.33
C ALA A 102 13.35 -5.04 -12.23
N GLN A 103 12.94 -5.08 -10.96
CA GLN A 103 13.85 -5.34 -9.84
C GLN A 103 14.40 -6.77 -9.87
N GLN A 104 13.54 -7.77 -10.09
CA GLN A 104 13.97 -9.17 -10.19
C GLN A 104 14.92 -9.37 -11.38
N LEU A 105 14.62 -8.75 -12.52
CA LEU A 105 15.51 -8.73 -13.68
C LEU A 105 16.86 -8.08 -13.36
N ALA A 106 16.85 -6.95 -12.66
CA ALA A 106 18.07 -6.24 -12.27
C ALA A 106 18.94 -7.07 -11.33
N SER A 107 18.36 -7.70 -10.30
CA SER A 107 19.05 -8.59 -9.36
C SER A 107 19.58 -9.86 -10.04
N ARG A 108 18.85 -10.39 -11.03
CA ARG A 108 19.30 -11.52 -11.86
C ARG A 108 20.58 -11.21 -12.64
N LEU A 109 20.79 -9.94 -12.98
CA LEU A 109 21.87 -9.47 -13.84
C LEU A 109 22.80 -8.50 -13.10
N GLU A 110 23.13 -8.79 -11.84
CA GLU A 110 24.19 -8.09 -11.12
C GLU A 110 25.56 -8.47 -11.69
N GLY A 111 25.96 -7.78 -12.76
CA GLY A 111 27.25 -7.97 -13.42
C GLY A 111 28.38 -7.12 -12.83
N GLU A 112 29.62 -7.49 -13.13
CA GLU A 112 30.85 -6.80 -12.70
C GLU A 112 31.06 -5.42 -13.38
N SER A 113 30.49 -5.19 -14.58
CA SER A 113 30.54 -3.89 -15.30
C SER A 113 29.20 -3.49 -15.92
N SER A 114 28.99 -2.19 -16.15
CA SER A 114 27.78 -1.64 -16.78
C SER A 114 27.58 -2.13 -18.21
N GLU A 115 28.64 -2.23 -19.01
CA GLU A 115 28.62 -2.72 -20.39
C GLU A 115 28.16 -4.18 -20.44
N LYS A 116 28.68 -5.00 -19.51
CA LYS A 116 28.29 -6.40 -19.40
C LYS A 116 26.82 -6.53 -19.02
N ARG A 117 26.34 -5.72 -18.06
CA ARG A 117 24.92 -5.68 -17.67
C ARG A 117 24.01 -5.32 -18.85
N VAL A 118 24.37 -4.30 -19.64
CA VAL A 118 23.62 -3.89 -20.83
C VAL A 118 23.65 -4.98 -21.90
N ASN A 119 24.77 -5.64 -22.16
CA ASN A 119 24.83 -6.74 -23.12
C ASN A 119 23.96 -7.93 -22.68
N ASP A 120 24.09 -8.35 -21.43
CA ASP A 120 23.39 -9.52 -20.89
C ASP A 120 21.87 -9.30 -20.85
N VAL A 121 21.39 -8.10 -20.51
CA VAL A 121 19.94 -7.80 -20.49
C VAL A 121 19.33 -7.81 -21.89
N TYR A 122 20.04 -7.31 -22.90
CA TYR A 122 19.58 -7.37 -24.29
C TYR A 122 19.52 -8.79 -24.83
N ARG A 123 20.53 -9.62 -24.50
CA ARG A 123 20.51 -11.04 -24.86
C ARG A 123 19.36 -11.77 -24.19
N LEU A 124 19.05 -11.45 -22.93
CA LEU A 124 17.95 -12.08 -22.19
C LEU A 124 16.57 -11.66 -22.71
N LEU A 125 16.34 -10.36 -22.93
CA LEU A 125 15.03 -9.84 -23.31
C LEU A 125 14.73 -9.97 -24.82
N PHE A 126 15.75 -9.77 -25.66
CA PHE A 126 15.58 -9.61 -27.11
C PHE A 126 16.34 -10.65 -27.93
N SER A 127 17.04 -11.60 -27.27
CA SER A 127 17.83 -12.65 -27.94
C SER A 127 18.88 -12.13 -28.94
N ARG A 128 19.37 -10.90 -28.72
CA ARG A 128 20.39 -10.25 -29.54
C ARG A 128 21.31 -9.37 -28.70
N GLU A 129 22.43 -8.96 -29.27
CA GLU A 129 23.25 -7.93 -28.66
C GLU A 129 22.66 -6.52 -28.88
N PRO A 130 22.93 -5.56 -27.97
CA PRO A 130 22.59 -4.17 -28.21
C PRO A 130 23.39 -3.64 -29.38
N THR A 131 22.77 -2.82 -30.21
CA THR A 131 23.48 -2.04 -31.24
C THR A 131 24.43 -1.03 -30.57
N PRO A 132 25.43 -0.49 -31.30
CA PRO A 132 26.34 0.52 -30.73
C PRO A 132 25.62 1.74 -30.15
N SER A 133 24.51 2.16 -30.76
CA SER A 133 23.67 3.28 -30.28
C SER A 133 22.94 2.91 -28.98
N GLU A 134 22.35 1.71 -28.90
CA GLU A 134 21.66 1.23 -27.69
C GLU A 134 22.62 1.04 -26.51
N MET A 135 23.83 0.54 -26.77
CA MET A 135 24.89 0.44 -25.76
C MET A 135 25.25 1.82 -25.21
N GLN A 136 25.48 2.81 -26.09
CA GLN A 136 25.76 4.17 -25.67
C GLN A 136 24.63 4.80 -24.84
N ILE A 137 23.37 4.60 -25.25
CA ILE A 137 22.20 5.09 -24.50
C ILE A 137 22.15 4.43 -23.12
N GLY A 138 22.37 3.11 -23.04
CA GLY A 138 22.38 2.36 -21.79
C GLY A 138 23.43 2.87 -20.81
N LEU A 139 24.68 2.98 -21.25
CA LEU A 139 25.78 3.49 -20.43
C LEU A 139 25.51 4.93 -19.98
N LYS A 140 25.09 5.79 -20.90
CA LYS A 140 24.76 7.19 -20.60
C LYS A 140 23.64 7.31 -19.57
N PHE A 141 22.62 6.45 -19.62
CA PHE A 141 21.53 6.41 -18.66
C PHE A 141 22.01 6.02 -17.26
N LEU A 142 22.92 5.05 -17.18
CA LEU A 142 23.49 4.58 -15.91
C LEU A 142 24.39 5.64 -15.26
N GLU A 143 25.04 6.48 -16.06
CA GLU A 143 25.95 7.56 -15.62
C GLU A 143 25.25 8.88 -15.22
N ASN A 144 24.17 9.31 -15.89
CA ASN A 144 23.65 10.70 -15.80
C ASN A 144 22.55 10.98 -14.76
N SER A 145 22.27 10.09 -13.81
CA SER A 145 21.07 10.24 -12.96
C SER A 145 21.26 10.96 -11.61
N ASP A 146 22.38 11.66 -11.39
CA ASP A 146 22.67 12.35 -10.11
C ASP A 146 21.98 13.71 -9.93
N SER A 147 21.13 14.16 -10.87
CA SER A 147 20.44 15.45 -10.69
C SER A 147 19.16 15.58 -11.52
N THR A 148 18.03 15.13 -10.96
CA THR A 148 16.69 15.67 -11.26
C THR A 148 15.65 14.94 -10.41
N GLY A 149 15.54 15.36 -9.14
CA GLY A 149 14.37 15.11 -8.32
C GLY A 149 13.46 16.34 -8.35
N GLU A 150 12.95 16.73 -9.52
CA GLU A 150 11.91 17.77 -9.55
C GLU A 150 10.58 17.17 -9.10
N SER A 151 10.04 17.78 -8.05
CA SER A 151 8.82 17.38 -7.36
C SER A 151 7.62 18.00 -8.05
N ASP A 152 7.05 17.26 -8.99
CA ASP A 152 5.76 17.62 -9.55
C ASP A 152 4.67 17.41 -8.49
N SER A 153 3.83 18.43 -8.29
CA SER A 153 2.79 18.48 -7.26
C SER A 153 1.70 17.43 -7.52
N GLN A 154 1.95 16.19 -7.09
CA GLN A 154 0.99 15.09 -7.15
C GLN A 154 -0.06 15.26 -6.04
N ARG A 155 -1.35 15.15 -6.41
CA ARG A 155 -2.47 15.11 -5.45
C ARG A 155 -2.16 14.12 -4.33
N GLU A 156 -2.17 14.60 -3.09
CA GLU A 156 -1.94 13.80 -1.90
C GLU A 156 -2.98 12.67 -1.85
N GLN A 157 -2.53 11.41 -1.99
CA GLN A 157 -3.40 10.25 -1.85
C GLN A 157 -3.22 9.63 -0.47
N ILE A 158 -4.32 9.34 0.21
CA ILE A 158 -4.36 8.72 1.55
C ILE A 158 -4.66 7.23 1.38
N PRO A 159 -3.88 6.29 1.98
CA PRO A 159 -4.01 4.86 1.77
C PRO A 159 -5.36 4.35 2.26
N THR A 160 -5.92 3.42 1.49
CA THR A 160 -7.05 2.60 1.93
C THR A 160 -6.52 1.27 2.46
N PHE A 161 -6.86 0.94 3.69
CA PHE A 161 -6.66 -0.37 4.29
C PHE A 161 -7.86 -1.23 3.92
N ALA A 162 -7.62 -2.39 3.31
CA ALA A 162 -8.65 -3.35 2.91
C ALA A 162 -8.58 -4.60 3.82
N GLY A 163 -8.54 -4.40 5.13
CA GLY A 163 -8.38 -5.48 6.12
C GLY A 163 -6.93 -5.95 6.31
N LYS A 164 -5.97 -5.30 5.66
CA LYS A 164 -4.52 -5.44 5.93
C LYS A 164 -4.10 -4.47 7.02
N ARG A 165 -2.96 -4.72 7.67
CA ARG A 165 -2.47 -3.95 8.82
C ARG A 165 -1.13 -3.30 8.52
N MET A 166 -0.74 -2.32 9.33
CA MET A 166 0.63 -1.83 9.41
C MET A 166 1.15 -2.12 10.82
N LYS A 167 2.38 -2.64 10.92
CA LYS A 167 3.03 -2.96 12.20
C LYS A 167 4.18 -2.02 12.43
N ALA A 168 4.40 -1.56 13.66
CA ALA A 168 5.56 -0.77 14.01
C ALA A 168 6.01 -1.10 15.43
N ASP A 169 7.31 -1.05 15.69
CA ASP A 169 7.86 -1.17 17.04
C ASP A 169 8.30 0.23 17.52
N VAL A 170 7.51 0.82 18.42
CA VAL A 170 7.71 2.20 18.91
C VAL A 170 8.36 2.14 20.28
N LYS A 171 9.69 2.04 20.28
CA LYS A 171 10.48 1.92 21.51
C LYS A 171 10.28 3.14 22.39
N GLU A 172 10.40 2.96 23.70
CA GLU A 172 10.24 4.04 24.71
C GLU A 172 8.83 4.62 24.85
N LEU A 173 7.79 3.89 24.40
CA LEU A 173 6.39 4.32 24.51
C LEU A 173 5.90 4.49 25.96
N GLY A 174 6.43 3.72 26.91
CA GLY A 174 5.99 3.73 28.31
C GLY A 174 4.54 3.27 28.52
N ASP A 175 3.98 3.53 29.70
CA ASP A 175 2.60 3.16 30.09
C ASP A 175 1.62 4.36 30.12
N SER A 176 2.13 5.54 29.85
CA SER A 176 1.30 6.74 29.63
C SER A 176 1.60 7.25 28.24
N TYR A 177 0.63 7.13 27.34
CA TYR A 177 0.83 7.40 25.93
C TYR A 177 -0.42 7.98 25.28
N SER A 178 -0.24 8.66 24.17
CA SER A 178 -1.34 9.13 23.33
C SER A 178 -1.16 8.65 21.90
N VAL A 179 -2.26 8.32 21.23
CA VAL A 179 -2.30 7.95 19.82
C VAL A 179 -3.34 8.79 19.14
N GLU A 180 -2.95 9.45 18.07
CA GLU A 180 -3.78 10.38 17.33
C GLU A 180 -3.83 10.00 15.85
N LEU A 181 -5.04 10.01 15.28
CA LEU A 181 -5.23 9.75 13.87
C LEU A 181 -6.54 10.33 13.32
N TRP A 182 -6.59 10.47 12.00
CA TRP A 182 -7.85 10.62 11.27
C TRP A 182 -8.29 9.26 10.71
N VAL A 183 -9.56 8.92 10.88
CA VAL A 183 -10.17 7.66 10.44
C VAL A 183 -11.37 7.92 9.55
N LYS A 184 -11.45 7.19 8.43
CA LYS A 184 -12.62 7.17 7.54
C LYS A 184 -13.04 5.73 7.27
N ASN A 185 -13.97 5.26 8.08
CA ASN A 185 -14.52 3.91 7.99
C ASN A 185 -15.41 3.76 6.75
N GLN A 186 -15.20 2.71 5.95
CA GLN A 186 -16.04 2.45 4.76
C GLN A 186 -17.13 1.41 5.00
N ILE A 187 -17.08 0.68 6.12
CA ILE A 187 -18.02 -0.41 6.40
C ILE A 187 -19.30 0.14 7.06
N PRO A 188 -20.49 -0.12 6.50
CA PRO A 188 -21.77 0.12 7.17
C PRO A 188 -21.83 -0.40 8.60
N ASN A 189 -22.37 0.42 9.51
CA ASN A 189 -22.35 0.20 10.96
C ASN A 189 -22.98 -1.14 11.41
N GLU A 190 -23.92 -1.69 10.64
CA GLU A 190 -24.62 -2.95 10.97
C GLU A 190 -24.11 -4.17 10.16
N GLN A 191 -23.11 -3.99 9.28
CA GLN A 191 -22.65 -5.07 8.42
C GLN A 191 -21.88 -6.15 9.19
N ARG A 192 -21.13 -5.77 10.22
CA ARG A 192 -20.24 -6.64 10.99
C ARG A 192 -20.55 -6.56 12.48
N ILE A 193 -20.12 -7.57 13.24
CA ILE A 193 -20.18 -7.54 14.71
C ILE A 193 -19.30 -6.43 15.28
N ILE A 194 -18.13 -6.22 14.69
CA ILE A 194 -17.26 -5.06 14.87
C ILE A 194 -16.92 -4.54 13.48
N THR A 195 -17.13 -3.24 13.27
CA THR A 195 -16.94 -2.60 11.96
C THR A 195 -15.46 -2.62 11.57
N GLY A 196 -14.58 -2.27 12.52
CA GLY A 196 -13.13 -2.47 12.39
C GLY A 196 -12.34 -1.92 13.57
N TYR A 197 -11.22 -2.55 13.90
CA TYR A 197 -10.18 -2.02 14.80
C TYR A 197 -9.15 -1.26 13.98
N PHE A 198 -8.89 0.01 14.32
CA PHE A 198 -7.93 0.85 13.59
C PHE A 198 -6.65 1.15 14.36
N PHE A 199 -6.62 0.84 15.65
CA PHE A 199 -5.41 0.90 16.48
C PHE A 199 -5.38 -0.25 17.47
N SER A 200 -4.19 -0.83 17.65
CA SER A 200 -3.90 -1.77 18.71
C SER A 200 -2.46 -1.61 19.22
N ARG A 201 -2.27 -1.79 20.52
CA ARG A 201 -0.96 -2.05 21.14
C ARG A 201 -0.95 -3.47 21.67
N GLY A 202 -0.06 -4.31 21.17
CA GLY A 202 -0.02 -5.73 21.50
C GLY A 202 0.80 -6.50 20.47
N LYS A 203 1.33 -7.66 20.87
CA LYS A 203 2.14 -8.49 19.98
C LYS A 203 1.30 -8.98 18.80
N ASP A 204 1.90 -9.06 17.62
CA ASP A 204 1.19 -9.66 16.49
C ASP A 204 0.83 -11.13 16.75
N SER A 205 -0.37 -11.51 16.31
CA SER A 205 -0.99 -12.81 16.56
C SER A 205 -1.10 -13.17 18.05
N ALA A 206 -1.22 -12.16 18.94
CA ALA A 206 -1.35 -12.38 20.37
C ALA A 206 -2.59 -13.24 20.69
N ALA A 207 -2.37 -14.31 21.46
CA ALA A 207 -3.45 -15.14 21.97
C ALA A 207 -4.44 -14.28 22.77
N LYS A 208 -5.74 -14.57 22.62
CA LYS A 208 -6.82 -13.89 23.36
C LYS A 208 -6.81 -12.37 23.19
N ALA A 209 -6.30 -11.88 22.06
CA ALA A 209 -6.13 -10.47 21.77
C ALA A 209 -5.48 -9.71 22.93
N ALA A 210 -4.38 -10.23 23.50
CA ALA A 210 -3.67 -9.48 24.54
C ALA A 210 -3.19 -8.14 23.96
N GLY A 211 -3.68 -7.04 24.51
CA GLY A 211 -3.38 -5.69 24.06
C GLY A 211 -4.46 -4.68 24.40
N ASP A 212 -4.18 -3.42 24.10
CA ASP A 212 -5.15 -2.34 24.08
C ASP A 212 -5.63 -2.15 22.64
N HIS A 213 -6.93 -2.00 22.42
CA HIS A 213 -7.56 -1.97 21.11
C HIS A 213 -8.60 -0.85 21.02
N LEU A 214 -8.57 -0.09 19.92
CA LEU A 214 -9.53 0.96 19.63
C LEU A 214 -10.15 0.71 18.25
N GLY A 215 -11.47 0.81 18.19
CA GLY A 215 -12.23 0.55 16.98
C GLY A 215 -13.61 1.17 16.96
N ILE A 216 -14.37 0.85 15.90
CA ILE A 216 -15.78 1.22 15.76
C ILE A 216 -16.63 -0.04 15.94
N ALA A 217 -17.55 0.01 16.89
CA ALA A 217 -18.46 -1.08 17.18
C ALA A 217 -19.45 -1.29 16.03
N GLY A 218 -19.85 -2.54 15.83
CA GLY A 218 -20.90 -2.90 14.89
C GLY A 218 -22.14 -3.45 15.62
N LYS A 219 -22.79 -4.44 15.04
CA LYS A 219 -24.04 -5.03 15.57
C LYS A 219 -23.89 -5.93 16.80
N TYR A 220 -22.69 -6.12 17.32
CA TYR A 220 -22.44 -7.05 18.44
C TYR A 220 -23.22 -6.68 19.71
N ARG A 221 -23.33 -5.39 20.02
CA ARG A 221 -24.05 -4.87 21.20
C ARG A 221 -25.23 -4.00 20.75
N PRO A 222 -26.43 -4.20 21.32
CA PRO A 222 -27.58 -3.34 21.03
C PRO A 222 -27.23 -1.86 21.27
N ASN A 223 -27.66 -1.00 20.36
CA ASN A 223 -27.47 0.46 20.43
C ASN A 223 -25.99 0.92 20.50
N LYS A 224 -25.04 0.12 20.03
CA LYS A 224 -23.61 0.50 20.00
C LYS A 224 -23.03 0.63 18.59
N ALA A 225 -23.74 0.22 17.55
CA ALA A 225 -23.24 0.27 16.18
C ALA A 225 -22.83 1.70 15.77
N GLY A 226 -21.68 1.79 15.10
CA GLY A 226 -21.10 3.06 14.63
C GLY A 226 -20.42 3.89 15.72
N ARG A 227 -20.33 3.41 16.96
CA ARG A 227 -19.70 4.16 18.06
C ARG A 227 -18.27 3.71 18.30
N LEU A 228 -17.41 4.64 18.70
CA LEU A 228 -16.07 4.30 19.17
C LEU A 228 -16.16 3.38 20.40
N PHE A 229 -15.20 2.47 20.52
CA PHE A 229 -15.03 1.67 21.73
C PHE A 229 -13.57 1.28 21.95
N PHE A 230 -13.20 1.21 23.22
CA PHE A 230 -11.91 0.71 23.69
C PHE A 230 -12.10 -0.69 24.29
N TYR A 231 -11.12 -1.57 24.07
CA TYR A 231 -11.10 -2.94 24.56
C TYR A 231 -9.67 -3.38 24.92
N ASN A 232 -9.45 -3.98 26.09
CA ASN A 232 -8.12 -4.39 26.57
C ASN A 232 -7.87 -5.92 26.57
N GLY A 233 -8.46 -6.62 25.60
CA GLY A 233 -8.21 -8.04 25.35
C GLY A 233 -9.02 -9.00 26.21
N ASP A 234 -9.04 -10.29 25.85
CA ASP A 234 -9.93 -11.28 26.46
C ASP A 234 -9.46 -11.74 27.85
N PHE A 235 -8.26 -11.36 28.25
CA PHE A 235 -7.73 -11.59 29.60
C PHE A 235 -8.29 -10.59 30.63
N LYS A 236 -8.42 -9.31 30.24
CA LYS A 236 -8.90 -8.24 31.12
C LYS A 236 -10.40 -7.97 30.95
N ARG A 237 -10.87 -7.95 29.70
CA ARG A 237 -12.29 -7.87 29.30
C ARG A 237 -12.99 -6.56 29.64
N ASP A 238 -12.26 -5.48 29.90
CA ASP A 238 -12.84 -4.15 30.05
C ASP A 238 -13.25 -3.62 28.68
N SER A 239 -14.41 -2.96 28.61
CA SER A 239 -14.90 -2.31 27.40
C SER A 239 -15.50 -0.97 27.72
N LEU A 240 -15.01 0.08 27.06
CA LEU A 240 -15.52 1.45 27.20
C LEU A 240 -16.11 1.88 25.86
N PHE A 241 -17.27 2.53 25.87
CA PHE A 241 -18.01 2.89 24.64
C PHE A 241 -18.32 4.38 24.60
N GLY A 242 -18.23 4.94 23.40
CA GLY A 242 -18.79 6.25 23.11
C GLY A 242 -20.31 6.23 22.97
N SER A 243 -20.83 7.41 22.70
CA SER A 243 -22.23 7.76 22.45
C SER A 243 -22.50 8.20 21.01
N THR A 244 -21.52 8.83 20.34
CA THR A 244 -21.64 9.41 19.01
C THR A 244 -21.63 8.34 17.93
N VAL A 245 -22.64 8.34 17.06
CA VAL A 245 -22.71 7.45 15.90
C VAL A 245 -21.94 8.07 14.74
N ILE A 246 -20.83 7.44 14.37
CA ILE A 246 -20.01 7.82 13.21
C ILE A 246 -20.68 7.29 11.95
N GLN A 247 -20.87 8.18 10.97
CA GLN A 247 -21.41 7.81 9.67
C GLN A 247 -20.32 7.16 8.80
N PRO A 248 -20.58 6.01 8.15
CA PRO A 248 -19.67 5.44 7.18
C PRO A 248 -19.32 6.45 6.08
N GLY A 249 -18.08 6.43 5.61
CA GLY A 249 -17.57 7.32 4.58
C GLY A 249 -17.27 8.74 5.05
N THR A 250 -17.23 9.01 6.37
CA THR A 250 -16.88 10.34 6.90
C THR A 250 -15.53 10.34 7.62
N TRP A 251 -14.74 11.40 7.42
CA TRP A 251 -13.50 11.64 8.16
C TRP A 251 -13.79 12.04 9.61
N ASN A 252 -13.15 11.36 10.56
CA ASN A 252 -13.24 11.66 11.98
C ASN A 252 -11.84 11.69 12.60
N HIS A 253 -11.57 12.70 13.42
CA HIS A 253 -10.34 12.82 14.19
C HIS A 253 -10.51 12.10 15.52
N VAL A 254 -9.57 11.22 15.86
CA VAL A 254 -9.64 10.39 17.05
C VAL A 254 -8.32 10.45 17.79
N VAL A 255 -8.38 10.72 19.09
CA VAL A 255 -7.21 10.70 19.98
C VAL A 255 -7.47 9.77 21.15
N LEU A 256 -6.73 8.67 21.23
CA LEU A 256 -6.65 7.81 22.41
C LEU A 256 -5.59 8.38 23.36
N ILE A 257 -5.94 8.51 24.63
CA ILE A 257 -5.02 8.85 25.70
C ILE A 257 -5.13 7.75 26.74
N ARG A 258 -3.98 7.17 27.06
CA ARG A 258 -3.81 6.27 28.19
C ARG A 258 -2.88 6.94 29.20
N ASN A 259 -3.34 7.03 30.43
CA ASN A 259 -2.53 7.43 31.58
C ASN A 259 -2.59 6.29 32.60
N GLN A 260 -1.67 5.33 32.47
CA GLN A 260 -1.70 4.08 33.23
C GLN A 260 -3.05 3.35 33.05
N LYS A 261 -3.96 3.42 34.03
CA LYS A 261 -5.29 2.80 33.96
C LYS A 261 -6.35 3.72 33.37
N GLN A 262 -6.14 5.03 33.38
CA GLN A 262 -7.14 5.97 32.87
C GLN A 262 -7.12 5.97 31.34
N ILE A 263 -8.30 5.86 30.75
CA ILE A 263 -8.52 5.92 29.30
C ILE A 263 -9.41 7.11 29.01
N ALA A 264 -8.95 7.96 28.09
CA ALA A 264 -9.75 9.00 27.47
C ALA A 264 -9.67 8.86 25.94
N VAL A 265 -10.80 8.93 25.24
CA VAL A 265 -10.82 8.99 23.77
C VAL A 265 -11.54 10.26 23.36
N TYR A 266 -10.87 11.11 22.61
CA TYR A 266 -11.45 12.33 22.04
C TYR A 266 -11.90 12.08 20.60
N LEU A 267 -12.98 12.75 20.21
CA LEU A 267 -13.55 12.70 18.86
C LEU A 267 -13.70 14.12 18.33
N ASN A 268 -13.19 14.37 17.12
CA ASN A 268 -13.39 15.61 16.35
C ASN A 268 -13.05 16.90 17.11
N GLY A 269 -11.93 16.89 17.84
CA GLY A 269 -11.48 18.06 18.60
C GLY A 269 -12.42 18.50 19.73
N SER A 270 -13.32 17.63 20.19
CA SER A 270 -14.22 17.96 21.30
C SER A 270 -13.43 18.36 22.56
N PRO A 271 -13.86 19.38 23.33
CA PRO A 271 -13.22 19.74 24.60
C PRO A 271 -13.44 18.69 25.69
N LYS A 272 -14.36 17.74 25.50
CA LYS A 272 -14.61 16.63 26.42
C LYS A 272 -14.37 15.30 25.70
N PRO A 273 -13.81 14.29 26.39
CA PRO A 273 -13.62 12.98 25.79
C PRO A 273 -14.97 12.33 25.46
N GLU A 274 -15.03 11.68 24.31
CA GLU A 274 -16.12 10.81 23.85
C GLU A 274 -16.21 9.52 24.68
N ILE A 275 -15.06 9.03 25.17
CA ILE A 275 -14.94 7.89 26.08
C ILE A 275 -14.07 8.32 27.26
N LEU A 276 -14.54 8.12 28.49
CA LEU A 276 -13.76 8.31 29.71
C LEU A 276 -14.02 7.15 30.66
N GLY A 277 -12.96 6.54 31.18
CA GLY A 277 -13.07 5.43 32.13
C GLY A 277 -11.71 4.89 32.55
N GLU A 278 -11.73 3.74 33.22
CA GLU A 278 -10.53 3.02 33.63
C GLU A 278 -10.49 1.64 32.98
N ALA A 279 -9.29 1.18 32.61
CA ALA A 279 -9.02 -0.15 32.10
C ALA A 279 -7.58 -0.54 32.40
N GLU A 280 -7.36 -1.76 32.90
CA GLU A 280 -6.02 -2.30 33.14
C GLU A 280 -5.23 -2.45 31.82
N PRO A 281 -3.89 -2.36 31.83
CA PRO A 281 -3.07 -2.73 30.67
C PRO A 281 -3.40 -4.10 30.12
N GLY A 282 -3.85 -4.14 28.85
CA GLY A 282 -4.12 -5.38 28.13
C GLY A 282 -2.84 -6.04 27.59
N TYR A 283 -1.75 -5.28 27.50
CA TYR A 283 -0.43 -5.73 27.04
C TYR A 283 0.50 -6.06 28.22
N ALA A 284 1.53 -6.89 27.96
CA ALA A 284 2.59 -7.18 28.93
C ALA A 284 3.60 -6.03 29.03
N GLU A 285 4.31 -5.94 30.15
CA GLU A 285 5.35 -4.94 30.37
C GLU A 285 6.39 -4.92 29.22
N GLY A 286 6.77 -3.73 28.79
CA GLY A 286 7.74 -3.53 27.70
C GLY A 286 7.21 -3.76 26.28
N VAL A 287 5.95 -4.16 26.09
CA VAL A 287 5.38 -4.28 24.73
C VAL A 287 5.23 -2.90 24.09
N ALA A 288 6.03 -2.66 23.05
CA ALA A 288 6.07 -1.44 22.24
C ALA A 288 5.50 -1.64 20.82
N GLU A 289 5.14 -2.88 20.48
CA GLU A 289 4.56 -3.21 19.17
C GLU A 289 3.15 -2.62 19.03
N LEU A 290 2.97 -1.86 17.95
CA LEU A 290 1.73 -1.25 17.53
C LEU A 290 1.25 -1.86 16.22
N ILE A 291 -0.06 -2.06 16.13
CA ILE A 291 -0.74 -2.58 14.96
C ILE A 291 -1.80 -1.54 14.58
N ILE A 292 -1.60 -0.93 13.42
CA ILE A 292 -2.48 0.06 12.82
C ILE A 292 -3.40 -0.64 11.81
N ALA A 293 -4.65 -0.19 11.73
CA ALA A 293 -5.70 -0.74 10.90
C ALA A 293 -6.09 -2.21 11.22
N GLY A 294 -5.78 -2.70 12.42
CA GLY A 294 -6.26 -4.02 12.85
C GLY A 294 -6.13 -4.31 14.33
N ARG A 295 -6.56 -5.51 14.71
CA ARG A 295 -6.38 -6.07 16.06
C ARG A 295 -5.13 -6.94 16.14
N SER A 296 -4.59 -7.11 17.36
CA SER A 296 -3.39 -7.92 17.59
C SER A 296 -3.54 -9.37 17.15
N ASP A 297 -4.71 -9.97 17.33
CA ASP A 297 -5.05 -11.33 16.90
C ASP A 297 -5.62 -11.39 15.46
N ASN A 298 -5.50 -10.31 14.68
CA ASN A 298 -5.97 -10.19 13.29
C ASN A 298 -7.51 -10.29 13.12
N PHE A 299 -8.28 -10.17 14.20
CA PHE A 299 -9.74 -10.21 14.15
C PHE A 299 -10.34 -8.84 13.81
N SER A 300 -11.29 -8.84 12.87
CA SER A 300 -12.07 -7.66 12.49
C SER A 300 -11.23 -6.42 12.14
N ASN A 301 -10.23 -6.61 11.26
CA ASN A 301 -9.40 -5.50 10.79
C ASN A 301 -10.20 -4.40 10.09
N PHE A 302 -9.65 -3.19 10.15
CA PHE A 302 -10.24 -1.99 9.60
C PHE A 302 -10.29 -2.03 8.07
N GLN A 303 -11.39 -1.50 7.53
CA GLN A 303 -11.54 -1.26 6.11
C GLN A 303 -11.94 0.20 5.89
N GLY A 304 -11.02 0.98 5.34
CA GLY A 304 -11.16 2.43 5.22
C GLY A 304 -9.83 3.15 5.09
N GLN A 305 -9.85 4.48 5.24
CA GLN A 305 -8.66 5.32 5.10
C GLN A 305 -8.20 5.86 6.46
N LEU A 306 -6.88 5.98 6.64
CA LEU A 306 -6.27 6.62 7.80
C LEU A 306 -5.42 7.81 7.34
N GLY A 307 -5.67 9.00 7.88
CA GLY A 307 -5.08 10.25 7.39
C GLY A 307 -3.60 10.38 7.74
N ALA A 308 -3.27 10.36 9.04
CA ALA A 308 -1.91 10.18 9.57
C ALA A 308 -2.06 9.48 10.93
N VAL A 309 -0.98 8.88 11.44
CA VAL A 309 -0.95 8.30 12.78
C VAL A 309 0.24 8.88 13.53
N ALA A 310 -0.01 9.44 14.70
CA ALA A 310 1.00 9.98 15.59
C ALA A 310 0.91 9.30 16.96
N VAL A 311 2.07 9.07 17.56
CA VAL A 311 2.21 8.39 18.84
C VAL A 311 3.09 9.24 19.75
N PHE A 312 2.65 9.42 20.99
CA PHE A 312 3.34 10.19 22.02
C PHE A 312 3.58 9.27 23.22
N ASN A 313 4.77 9.31 23.83
CA ASN A 313 5.07 8.66 25.12
C ASN A 313 4.63 9.50 26.32
N ARG A 314 3.60 10.33 26.11
CA ARG A 314 3.00 11.21 27.10
C ARG A 314 1.51 11.37 26.81
N VAL A 315 0.81 11.91 27.80
CA VAL A 315 -0.59 12.32 27.64
C VAL A 315 -0.67 13.67 26.92
N LEU A 316 -1.54 13.77 25.92
CA LEU A 316 -1.87 15.04 25.27
C LEU A 316 -2.86 15.84 26.13
N SER A 317 -2.70 17.16 26.12
CA SER A 317 -3.69 18.08 26.69
C SER A 317 -4.87 18.27 25.74
N THR A 318 -6.03 18.65 26.29
CA THR A 318 -7.21 19.01 25.47
C THR A 318 -6.90 20.13 24.47
N ALA A 319 -6.05 21.09 24.84
CA ALA A 319 -5.65 22.18 23.96
C ALA A 319 -4.83 21.69 22.75
N GLU A 320 -3.92 20.72 22.94
CA GLU A 320 -3.19 20.09 21.85
C GLU A 320 -4.14 19.32 20.91
N VAL A 321 -5.05 18.52 21.47
CA VAL A 321 -6.07 17.79 20.69
C VAL A 321 -6.88 18.75 19.80
N GLN A 322 -7.33 19.87 20.37
CA GLN A 322 -8.09 20.89 19.64
C GLN A 322 -7.25 21.59 18.56
N LYS A 323 -6.00 21.94 18.88
CA LYS A 323 -5.07 22.56 17.95
C LYS A 323 -4.83 21.66 16.74
N HIS A 324 -4.55 20.38 16.96
CA HIS A 324 -4.27 19.43 15.89
C HIS A 324 -5.51 19.20 15.00
N PHE A 325 -6.69 19.04 15.62
CA PHE A 325 -7.95 18.95 14.87
C PHE A 325 -8.19 20.16 13.98
N ALA A 326 -8.03 21.37 14.51
CA ALA A 326 -8.25 22.61 13.78
C ALA A 326 -7.27 22.78 12.60
N ALA A 327 -6.02 22.32 12.75
CA ALA A 327 -5.00 22.40 11.70
C ALA A 327 -5.37 21.59 10.44
N ALA A 328 -6.17 20.53 10.58
CA ALA A 328 -6.59 19.70 9.46
C ALA A 328 -7.60 20.37 8.51
N LYS A 329 -8.24 21.47 8.91
CA LYS A 329 -9.11 22.32 8.06
C LYS A 329 -10.04 21.53 7.11
N LEU A 330 -10.67 20.45 7.61
CA LEU A 330 -11.49 19.55 6.79
C LEU A 330 -12.57 20.32 6.02
N LYS A 331 -12.55 20.24 4.67
CA LYS A 331 -13.55 20.84 3.77
C LYS A 331 -13.99 19.82 2.72
N GLN A 332 -15.30 19.57 2.61
CA GLN A 332 -15.87 18.68 1.58
C GLN A 332 -15.04 17.39 1.39
N ASP A 333 -14.75 16.69 2.49
CA ASP A 333 -14.01 15.41 2.51
C ASP A 333 -12.49 15.49 2.25
N GLN A 334 -11.91 16.69 2.19
CA GLN A 334 -10.47 16.93 2.02
C GLN A 334 -9.82 17.47 3.29
N LEU A 335 -8.75 16.82 3.75
CA LEU A 335 -7.91 17.24 4.87
C LEU A 335 -6.76 18.11 4.35
N ALA A 336 -6.46 19.23 5.02
CA ALA A 336 -5.21 19.95 4.87
C ALA A 336 -4.09 19.17 5.54
N HIS A 337 -3.67 18.08 4.90
CA HIS A 337 -2.84 17.04 5.51
C HIS A 337 -1.46 17.56 5.93
N ALA A 338 -0.79 18.36 5.09
CA ALA A 338 0.49 18.96 5.43
C ALA A 338 0.42 19.87 6.67
N ASP A 339 -0.61 20.73 6.76
CA ASP A 339 -0.84 21.60 7.91
C ASP A 339 -1.09 20.79 9.20
N TYR A 340 -1.89 19.72 9.08
CA TYR A 340 -2.17 18.80 10.18
C TYR A 340 -0.90 18.10 10.69
N VAL A 341 -0.11 17.52 9.80
CA VAL A 341 1.15 16.84 10.15
C VAL A 341 2.14 17.82 10.77
N ALA A 342 2.28 19.03 10.22
CA ALA A 342 3.12 20.07 10.79
C ALA A 342 2.68 20.45 12.21
N SER A 343 1.37 20.54 12.46
CA SER A 343 0.84 20.80 13.80
C SER A 343 1.16 19.66 14.78
N ILE A 344 1.07 18.41 14.36
CA ILE A 344 1.45 17.25 15.18
C ILE A 344 2.93 17.31 15.54
N LEU A 345 3.81 17.52 14.55
CA LEU A 345 5.26 17.57 14.76
C LEU A 345 5.66 18.67 15.72
N SER A 346 4.94 19.81 15.72
CA SER A 346 5.17 20.89 16.69
C SER A 346 4.90 20.51 18.15
N SER A 347 4.24 19.37 18.37
CA SER A 347 3.92 18.82 19.69
C SER A 347 4.82 17.64 20.07
N ASP A 348 5.95 17.46 19.37
CA ASP A 348 7.00 16.49 19.72
C ASP A 348 6.49 15.04 19.89
N PRO A 349 5.96 14.41 18.81
CA PRO A 349 5.55 13.01 18.84
C PRO A 349 6.77 12.10 18.92
N LEU A 350 6.62 10.98 19.62
CA LEU A 350 7.60 9.89 19.61
C LEU A 350 7.72 9.26 18.22
N SER A 351 6.60 9.11 17.52
CA SER A 351 6.56 8.67 16.12
C SER A 351 5.41 9.31 15.37
N CYS A 352 5.64 9.63 14.10
CA CYS A 352 4.62 10.17 13.22
C CYS A 352 4.73 9.52 11.84
N TRP A 353 3.68 8.81 11.44
CA TRP A 353 3.53 8.28 10.10
C TRP A 353 2.48 9.11 9.37
N PRO A 354 2.87 9.92 8.36
CA PRO A 354 1.93 10.68 7.56
C PRO A 354 0.99 9.78 6.76
N LEU A 355 1.31 8.49 6.58
CA LEU A 355 0.52 7.54 5.80
C LEU A 355 0.07 8.15 4.45
N ARG A 356 1.03 8.50 3.59
CA ARG A 356 0.78 9.01 2.23
C ARG A 356 1.01 7.92 1.19
N THR A 357 0.28 7.99 0.07
CA THR A 357 0.46 7.14 -1.12
C THR A 357 0.83 7.94 -2.36
N ASP A 358 1.56 9.06 -2.21
CA ASP A 358 2.42 9.55 -3.30
C ASP A 358 3.44 8.47 -3.75
N ASN A 359 3.57 7.40 -2.97
CA ASN A 359 4.01 6.11 -3.42
C ASN A 359 3.14 4.95 -2.86
N PRO A 360 2.21 4.37 -3.64
CA PRO A 360 1.30 3.30 -3.20
C PRO A 360 2.02 1.96 -2.90
N ASN A 361 3.33 1.89 -3.11
CA ASN A 361 4.13 0.68 -3.10
C ASN A 361 5.24 0.65 -2.05
N LEU A 362 5.24 1.54 -1.06
CA LEU A 362 6.15 1.36 0.06
C LEU A 362 5.66 0.16 0.89
N SER A 363 6.54 -0.81 1.12
CA SER A 363 6.33 -1.83 2.15
C SER A 363 6.39 -1.20 3.54
N GLN A 364 6.97 -0.01 3.65
CA GLN A 364 7.13 0.70 4.91
C GLN A 364 6.32 1.99 4.99
N ALA A 365 5.83 2.31 6.19
CA ALA A 365 5.40 3.63 6.56
C ALA A 365 6.58 4.35 7.21
N VAL A 366 7.12 5.37 6.56
CA VAL A 366 8.26 6.12 7.09
C VAL A 366 7.81 6.93 8.31
N ASP A 367 8.53 6.77 9.42
CA ASP A 367 8.42 7.66 10.57
C ASP A 367 9.23 8.92 10.26
N ILE A 368 8.54 10.07 10.22
CA ILE A 368 9.16 11.35 9.87
C ILE A 368 9.75 12.09 11.09
N THR A 369 9.73 11.46 12.27
CA THR A 369 10.43 11.96 13.46
C THR A 369 11.91 11.59 13.44
N GLY A 370 12.68 12.13 14.39
CA GLY A 370 14.09 11.75 14.57
C GLY A 370 14.31 10.29 15.01
N ASN A 371 13.27 9.61 15.51
CA ASN A 371 13.37 8.29 16.13
C ASN A 371 13.31 7.13 15.13
N LYS A 372 12.79 7.37 13.91
CA LYS A 372 12.78 6.41 12.80
C LYS A 372 12.12 5.06 13.13
N HIS A 373 11.04 5.04 13.91
CA HIS A 373 10.25 3.84 14.16
C HIS A 373 9.38 3.51 12.95
N ASN A 374 10.00 3.15 11.82
CA ASN A 374 9.27 2.87 10.58
C ASN A 374 8.26 1.74 10.76
N GLY A 375 7.06 1.93 10.23
CA GLY A 375 6.06 0.88 10.13
C GLY A 375 6.29 -0.01 8.91
N VAL A 376 5.73 -1.21 8.92
CA VAL A 376 5.73 -2.17 7.81
C VAL A 376 4.28 -2.55 7.49
N TYR A 377 3.85 -2.33 6.25
CA TYR A 377 2.55 -2.73 5.74
C TYR A 377 2.52 -4.23 5.43
N GLU A 378 1.49 -4.92 5.89
CA GLU A 378 1.29 -6.33 5.57
C GLU A 378 0.96 -6.52 4.08
N GLY A 379 1.69 -7.44 3.44
CA GLY A 379 1.44 -7.84 2.06
C GLY A 379 1.86 -6.82 1.00
N ARG A 380 2.64 -5.79 1.36
CA ARG A 380 3.30 -4.88 0.41
C ARG A 380 4.79 -5.22 0.32
N GLN A 381 5.34 -5.16 -0.89
CA GLN A 381 6.78 -5.23 -1.14
C GLN A 381 7.27 -3.84 -1.59
N ASP A 382 8.50 -3.46 -1.23
CA ASP A 382 9.07 -2.14 -1.54
C ASP A 382 9.25 -1.96 -3.05
N ILE A 383 8.43 -1.08 -3.64
CA ILE A 383 8.51 -0.79 -5.07
C ILE A 383 8.32 0.71 -5.30
N ASP A 384 9.21 1.54 -4.71
CA ASP A 384 9.32 2.98 -5.00
C ASP A 384 10.08 3.22 -6.32
N PRO A 385 9.46 3.87 -7.33
CA PRO A 385 10.17 4.32 -8.53
C PRO A 385 11.38 5.23 -8.25
N LYS A 386 11.33 6.05 -7.18
CA LYS A 386 12.40 6.96 -6.77
C LYS A 386 13.53 6.26 -6.02
N GLN A 387 13.29 5.09 -5.41
CA GLN A 387 14.34 4.27 -4.79
C GLN A 387 14.91 3.20 -5.74
N LEU A 388 14.37 3.04 -6.95
CA LEU A 388 15.01 2.18 -7.95
C LEU A 388 16.42 2.70 -8.24
N THR A 389 17.41 1.82 -8.16
CA THR A 389 18.77 2.12 -8.63
C THR A 389 18.73 2.45 -10.13
N ASN A 390 19.74 3.16 -10.64
CA ASN A 390 19.81 3.48 -12.08
C ASN A 390 19.69 2.22 -12.94
N TRP A 391 20.28 1.11 -12.48
CA TRP A 391 20.16 -0.19 -13.14
C TRP A 391 18.71 -0.70 -13.17
N GLN A 392 18.00 -0.65 -12.04
CA GLN A 392 16.60 -1.06 -11.97
C GLN A 392 15.69 -0.16 -12.82
N ARG A 393 15.94 1.15 -12.87
CA ARG A 393 15.21 2.08 -13.74
C ARG A 393 15.44 1.79 -15.22
N TYR A 394 16.66 1.41 -15.59
CA TYR A 394 16.98 1.00 -16.94
C TYR A 394 16.27 -0.31 -17.32
N CYS A 395 16.30 -1.32 -16.44
CA CYS A 395 15.51 -2.54 -16.62
C CYS A 395 14.01 -2.25 -16.78
N LEU A 396 13.46 -1.33 -15.98
CA LEU A 396 12.06 -0.90 -16.09
C LEU A 396 11.77 -0.28 -17.46
N ALA A 397 12.65 0.60 -17.95
CA ALA A 397 12.51 1.22 -19.27
C ALA A 397 12.49 0.18 -20.40
N LEU A 398 13.34 -0.85 -20.31
CA LEU A 398 13.37 -1.95 -21.29
C LEU A 398 12.10 -2.82 -21.24
N LEU A 399 11.61 -3.18 -20.05
CA LEU A 399 10.38 -3.97 -19.91
C LEU A 399 9.12 -3.23 -20.38
N CYS A 400 9.11 -1.89 -20.26
CA CYS A 400 8.08 -1.01 -20.79
C CYS A 400 8.33 -0.61 -22.25
N SER A 401 9.38 -1.09 -22.90
CA SER A 401 9.65 -0.71 -24.29
C SER A 401 8.63 -1.32 -25.24
N ASN A 402 8.44 -0.67 -26.40
CA ASN A 402 7.64 -1.27 -27.46
C ASN A 402 8.25 -2.58 -27.93
N GLU A 403 9.57 -2.73 -27.94
CA GLU A 403 10.24 -3.96 -28.38
C GLU A 403 9.83 -5.17 -27.53
N MET A 404 9.66 -4.98 -26.21
CA MET A 404 9.20 -6.04 -25.29
C MET A 404 7.79 -6.56 -25.59
N MET A 405 6.97 -5.80 -26.32
CA MET A 405 5.60 -6.20 -26.68
C MET A 405 5.51 -6.95 -28.01
N TYR A 406 6.61 -7.16 -28.72
CA TYR A 406 6.60 -7.80 -30.04
C TYR A 406 7.57 -8.98 -30.07
N VAL A 407 7.26 -9.95 -30.92
CA VAL A 407 8.17 -11.04 -31.31
C VAL A 407 8.58 -10.81 -32.75
N ASP A 408 9.89 -10.82 -32.97
CA ASP A 408 10.57 -10.60 -34.24
C ASP A 408 10.75 -11.85 -35.09
#